data_AF-A0A1U7RYF9-F1
#
_entry.id   AF-A0A1U7RYF9-F1
#
_cell.length_a   1.000
_cell.length_b   1.000
_cell.length_c   1.000
_cell.angle_alpha   90.00
_cell.angle_beta   90.00
_cell.angle_gamma   90.00
#
_symmetry.space_group_name_H-M   'P 1'
#
loop_
_entity.id
_entity.type
_entity.pdbx_description
1 polymer ?
#
loop_
_entity_poly.entity_id
_entity_poly.type
_entity_poly.pdbx_seq_one_letter_code
_entity_poly.pdbx_strand_id
1 'polypeptide(L)'
;MEEPAKDAQALGFQLLPKDKDIRITYLIIMNTLSQRSFLHVCLVLVFSIKSFSSTKISSPDCSRLQQIKVNHSLHLLCRMGGQFPLSCLNDRTDFRIPREIFITRKKENAPMIIHELLHHIFQLFSKNLPQGPWNPSCIEKFQNGLHWQIEQLEKCFGGEMQQATRNWKNGLLQNILKVKKYFQRISHFLNEKNYSRCSWETARMEMRRCFLFLDHLLKNLQN
;
A
#
# COMPACT_ATOMS: atom_id res chain seq x y z
N MET A 1 21.00 27.12 -105.26
CA MET A 1 22.46 27.27 -105.12
C MET A 1 22.76 27.06 -103.66
N GLU A 2 23.15 25.85 -103.33
CA GLU A 2 23.79 25.47 -102.08
C GLU A 2 25.30 25.52 -102.37
N GLU A 3 26.09 26.23 -101.57
CA GLU A 3 27.09 25.73 -100.59
C GLU A 3 27.97 26.95 -100.18
N PRO A 4 28.96 26.91 -99.24
CA PRO A 4 29.57 25.74 -98.57
C PRO A 4 29.99 25.89 -97.08
N ALA A 5 30.47 24.76 -96.53
CA ALA A 5 31.58 24.60 -95.55
C ALA A 5 31.39 25.20 -94.12
N LYS A 6 31.86 24.61 -93.01
CA LYS A 6 33.11 23.87 -92.75
C LYS A 6 33.12 23.41 -91.28
N ASP A 7 33.92 22.38 -91.00
CA ASP A 7 34.18 21.77 -89.68
C ASP A 7 34.71 22.74 -88.61
N ALA A 8 34.39 22.49 -87.33
CA ALA A 8 35.34 22.66 -86.21
C ALA A 8 34.82 21.98 -84.92
N GLN A 9 35.69 21.15 -84.35
CA GLN A 9 35.55 20.43 -83.10
C GLN A 9 36.00 21.33 -81.94
N ALA A 10 35.24 21.39 -80.83
CA ALA A 10 35.74 21.86 -79.53
C ALA A 10 34.91 21.27 -78.38
N LEU A 11 35.54 20.39 -77.60
CA LEU A 11 35.09 19.92 -76.29
C LEU A 11 35.31 21.03 -75.25
N GLY A 12 34.27 21.37 -74.47
CA GLY A 12 34.34 22.32 -73.36
C GLY A 12 33.19 22.10 -72.36
N PHE A 13 33.57 21.80 -71.11
CA PHE A 13 32.76 21.58 -69.90
C PHE A 13 31.62 22.58 -69.65
N GLN A 14 30.51 22.11 -68.99
CA GLN A 14 29.59 22.80 -68.03
C GLN A 14 28.11 22.34 -68.23
N LEU A 15 27.28 21.93 -67.26
CA LEU A 15 27.18 22.14 -65.81
C LEU A 15 26.42 20.98 -65.10
N LEU A 16 26.83 20.65 -63.87
CA LEU A 16 26.04 19.93 -62.86
C LEU A 16 24.86 20.80 -62.35
N PRO A 17 23.64 20.27 -62.15
CA PRO A 17 22.56 21.03 -61.50
C PRO A 17 22.80 21.18 -60.00
N LYS A 18 22.54 22.39 -59.49
CA LYS A 18 22.86 22.88 -58.14
C LYS A 18 22.03 22.23 -57.00
N ASP A 19 22.73 21.57 -56.07
CA ASP A 19 22.56 21.33 -54.60
C ASP A 19 21.21 21.61 -53.86
N LYS A 20 20.32 22.50 -54.30
CA LYS A 20 19.13 22.92 -53.51
C LYS A 20 17.94 21.96 -53.59
N ASP A 21 17.69 21.34 -54.75
CA ASP A 21 16.55 20.42 -54.93
C ASP A 21 16.76 19.08 -54.19
N ILE A 22 18.00 18.65 -54.06
CA ILE A 22 18.38 17.43 -53.31
C ILE A 22 18.14 17.64 -51.81
N ARG A 23 18.47 18.82 -51.26
CA ARG A 23 18.24 19.16 -49.85
C ARG A 23 16.75 19.23 -49.50
N ILE A 24 15.93 19.81 -50.37
CA ILE A 24 14.47 19.89 -50.17
C ILE A 24 13.87 18.48 -50.22
N THR A 25 14.27 17.66 -51.20
CA THR A 25 13.81 16.28 -51.33
C THR A 25 14.20 15.44 -50.11
N TYR A 26 15.44 15.59 -49.62
CA TYR A 26 15.90 14.92 -48.39
C TYR A 26 15.11 15.36 -47.16
N LEU A 27 14.82 16.67 -47.00
CA LEU A 27 14.02 17.18 -45.89
C LEU A 27 12.58 16.64 -45.93
N ILE A 28 11.96 16.54 -47.10
CA ILE A 28 10.61 15.96 -47.24
C ILE A 28 10.63 14.46 -46.93
N ILE A 29 11.63 13.72 -47.41
CA ILE A 29 11.78 12.28 -47.12
C ILE A 29 12.03 12.06 -45.63
N MET A 30 12.93 12.82 -45.01
CA MET A 30 13.20 12.71 -43.58
C MET A 30 11.99 13.12 -42.73
N ASN A 31 11.24 14.15 -43.14
CA ASN A 31 10.03 14.56 -42.44
C ASN A 31 8.91 13.52 -42.58
N THR A 32 8.73 12.94 -43.78
CA THR A 32 7.73 11.86 -44.00
C THR A 32 8.12 10.55 -43.32
N LEU A 33 9.41 10.18 -43.28
CA LEU A 33 9.93 9.02 -42.53
C LEU A 33 9.81 9.24 -41.02
N SER A 34 10.09 10.45 -40.53
CA SER A 34 9.89 10.86 -39.13
C SER A 34 8.40 10.81 -38.76
N GLN A 35 7.52 11.37 -39.57
CA GLN A 35 6.08 11.38 -39.29
C GLN A 35 5.48 9.97 -39.30
N ARG A 36 5.95 9.08 -40.19
CA ARG A 36 5.60 7.64 -40.19
C ARG A 36 6.14 6.92 -38.95
N SER A 37 7.38 7.20 -38.53
CA SER A 37 7.95 6.59 -37.32
C SER A 37 7.21 7.05 -36.07
N PHE A 38 6.84 8.32 -35.97
CA PHE A 38 6.00 8.85 -34.89
C PHE A 38 4.61 8.19 -34.86
N LEU A 39 3.96 8.00 -36.01
CA LEU A 39 2.68 7.29 -36.10
C LEU A 39 2.78 5.84 -35.64
N HIS A 40 3.83 5.12 -36.04
CA HIS A 40 4.09 3.76 -35.58
C HIS A 40 4.37 3.70 -34.08
N VAL A 41 5.17 4.61 -33.54
CA VAL A 41 5.42 4.71 -32.10
C VAL A 41 4.13 5.01 -31.34
N CYS A 42 3.31 5.94 -31.82
CA CYS A 42 2.01 6.26 -31.21
C CYS A 42 1.06 5.06 -31.25
N LEU A 43 0.99 4.34 -32.37
CA LEU A 43 0.17 3.13 -32.50
C LEU A 43 0.65 2.03 -31.55
N VAL A 44 1.96 1.77 -31.50
CA VAL A 44 2.54 0.79 -30.56
C VAL A 44 2.21 1.18 -29.12
N LEU A 45 2.39 2.45 -28.73
CA LEU A 45 2.04 2.93 -27.40
C LEU A 45 0.55 2.76 -27.09
N VAL A 46 -0.35 3.09 -28.03
CA VAL A 46 -1.80 2.90 -27.85
C VAL A 46 -2.16 1.42 -27.73
N PHE A 47 -1.56 0.54 -28.53
CA PHE A 47 -1.75 -0.91 -28.42
C PHE A 47 -1.18 -1.47 -27.11
N SER A 48 -0.03 -0.99 -26.65
CA SER A 48 0.55 -1.35 -25.35
C SER A 48 -0.34 -0.90 -24.19
N ILE A 49 -0.91 0.31 -24.24
CA ILE A 49 -1.84 0.84 -23.23
C ILE A 49 -3.16 0.04 -23.24
N LYS A 50 -3.66 -0.35 -24.42
CA LYS A 50 -4.89 -1.15 -24.56
C LYS A 50 -4.70 -2.60 -24.12
N SER A 51 -3.52 -3.17 -24.36
CA SER A 51 -3.10 -4.50 -23.85
C SER A 51 -2.99 -4.51 -22.33
N PHE A 52 -2.45 -3.43 -21.72
CA PHE A 52 -2.35 -3.30 -20.27
C PHE A 52 -3.71 -3.14 -19.55
N SER A 53 -4.73 -2.64 -20.27
CA SER A 53 -6.06 -2.39 -19.70
C SER A 53 -6.96 -3.64 -19.64
N SER A 54 -6.53 -4.78 -20.21
CA SER A 54 -7.34 -6.01 -20.30
C SER A 54 -6.88 -7.14 -19.38
N THR A 55 -5.92 -6.90 -18.49
CA THR A 55 -5.73 -7.81 -17.37
C THR A 55 -6.90 -7.60 -16.42
N LYS A 56 -7.93 -8.45 -16.53
CA LYS A 56 -8.78 -8.76 -15.39
C LYS A 56 -7.82 -9.20 -14.29
N ILE A 57 -7.48 -8.29 -13.38
CA ILE A 57 -6.85 -8.63 -12.11
C ILE A 57 -7.79 -9.68 -11.53
N SER A 58 -7.35 -10.94 -11.50
CA SER A 58 -8.11 -11.96 -10.79
C SER A 58 -8.36 -11.37 -9.40
N SER A 59 -9.62 -11.38 -8.95
CA SER A 59 -9.95 -11.01 -7.58
C SER A 59 -8.87 -11.60 -6.66
N PRO A 60 -8.17 -10.80 -5.85
CA PRO A 60 -7.16 -11.33 -4.95
C PRO A 60 -7.79 -12.50 -4.18
N ASP A 61 -7.07 -13.63 -4.10
CA ASP A 61 -7.56 -14.82 -3.42
C ASP A 61 -7.63 -14.54 -1.91
N CYS A 62 -8.79 -14.04 -1.51
CA CYS A 62 -9.10 -13.68 -0.15
C CYS A 62 -9.44 -14.87 0.74
N SER A 63 -9.31 -16.11 0.23
CA SER A 63 -9.31 -17.31 1.08
C SER A 63 -8.27 -17.21 2.21
N ARG A 64 -7.15 -16.51 1.96
CA ARG A 64 -6.11 -16.27 2.96
C ARG A 64 -6.57 -15.39 4.13
N LEU A 65 -7.62 -14.59 4.00
CA LEU A 65 -8.19 -13.87 5.15
C LEU A 65 -8.74 -14.84 6.20
N GLN A 66 -9.23 -16.02 5.79
CA GLN A 66 -9.67 -17.07 6.72
C GLN A 66 -8.50 -17.61 7.56
N GLN A 67 -7.26 -17.42 7.09
CA GLN A 67 -6.05 -17.78 7.84
C GLN A 67 -5.64 -16.72 8.88
N ILE A 68 -6.30 -15.55 8.93
CA ILE A 68 -6.14 -14.58 10.02
C ILE A 68 -6.70 -15.22 11.30
N LYS A 69 -5.82 -15.87 12.05
CA LYS A 69 -6.15 -16.54 13.31
C LYS A 69 -5.91 -15.58 14.47
N VAL A 70 -6.95 -14.88 14.92
CA VAL A 70 -6.88 -14.03 16.13
C VAL A 70 -6.44 -14.83 17.35
N ASN A 71 -6.86 -16.09 17.46
CA ASN A 71 -6.41 -17.00 18.51
C ASN A 71 -4.88 -17.17 18.54
N HIS A 72 -4.21 -17.11 17.38
CA HIS A 72 -2.76 -17.17 17.33
C HIS A 72 -2.13 -15.90 17.91
N SER A 73 -2.63 -14.72 17.55
CA SER A 73 -2.22 -13.44 18.13
C SER A 73 -2.45 -13.40 19.66
N LEU A 74 -3.61 -13.87 20.13
CA LEU A 74 -3.93 -14.00 21.56
C LEU A 74 -2.99 -14.96 22.27
N HIS A 75 -2.72 -16.12 21.67
CA HIS A 75 -1.79 -17.10 22.23
C HIS A 75 -0.38 -16.51 22.38
N LEU A 76 0.11 -15.78 21.37
CA LEU A 76 1.41 -15.12 21.44
C LEU A 76 1.44 -14.02 22.51
N LEU A 77 0.39 -13.20 22.64
CA LEU A 77 0.26 -12.20 23.71
C LEU A 77 0.22 -12.83 25.11
N CYS A 78 -0.39 -14.01 25.25
CA CYS A 78 -0.36 -14.78 26.51
C CYS A 78 1.04 -15.30 26.82
N ARG A 79 1.70 -15.94 25.84
CA ARG A 79 2.99 -16.61 26.03
C ARG A 79 4.16 -15.64 26.18
N MET A 80 4.09 -14.44 25.58
CA MET A 80 5.20 -13.49 25.66
C MET A 80 5.47 -13.02 27.09
N GLY A 81 4.45 -12.62 27.86
CA GLY A 81 4.62 -12.13 29.24
C GLY A 81 4.11 -13.07 30.33
N GLY A 82 3.48 -14.19 29.96
CA GLY A 82 2.90 -15.13 30.91
C GLY A 82 1.74 -14.53 31.72
N GLN A 83 1.65 -14.92 32.99
CA GLN A 83 0.67 -14.40 33.94
C GLN A 83 0.98 -12.94 34.31
N PHE A 84 -0.07 -12.15 34.55
CA PHE A 84 0.10 -10.75 34.95
C PHE A 84 0.71 -10.67 36.36
N PRO A 85 1.84 -9.96 36.57
CA PRO A 85 2.48 -9.90 37.88
C PRO A 85 1.61 -9.18 38.91
N LEU A 86 1.46 -9.77 40.10
CA LEU A 86 0.69 -9.17 41.20
C LEU A 86 1.31 -7.83 41.68
N SER A 87 2.62 -7.66 41.56
CA SER A 87 3.29 -6.39 41.85
C SER A 87 2.86 -5.25 40.92
N CYS A 88 2.29 -5.56 39.76
CA CYS A 88 1.85 -4.56 38.77
C CYS A 88 0.37 -4.17 38.93
N LEU A 89 -0.33 -4.64 39.96
CA LEU A 89 -1.74 -4.33 40.17
C LEU A 89 -2.03 -2.84 40.32
N ASN A 90 -1.11 -2.09 40.93
CA ASN A 90 -1.24 -0.64 41.15
C ASN A 90 -1.12 0.19 39.86
N ASP A 91 -0.53 -0.39 38.79
CA ASP A 91 -0.39 0.28 37.50
C ASP A 91 -1.56 0.00 36.55
N ARG A 92 -2.58 -0.76 36.99
CA ARG A 92 -3.78 -1.03 36.21
C ARG A 92 -4.44 0.27 35.78
N THR A 93 -4.72 0.36 34.49
CA THR A 93 -5.35 1.52 33.87
C THR A 93 -6.49 1.06 32.97
N ASP A 94 -7.60 1.79 33.01
CA ASP A 94 -8.66 1.66 32.02
C ASP A 94 -8.39 2.64 30.87
N PHE A 95 -7.94 2.11 29.73
CA PHE A 95 -7.66 2.89 28.52
C PHE A 95 -8.92 3.32 27.77
N ARG A 96 -10.11 2.92 28.26
CA ARG A 96 -11.42 3.21 27.68
C ARG A 96 -11.47 2.79 26.22
N ILE A 97 -11.34 1.49 25.97
CA ILE A 97 -11.46 0.92 24.63
C ILE A 97 -12.80 1.35 23.99
N PRO A 98 -12.79 1.94 22.78
CA PRO A 98 -13.99 2.49 22.16
C PRO A 98 -14.86 1.37 21.58
N ARG A 99 -15.55 0.61 22.44
CA ARG A 99 -16.31 -0.61 22.09
C ARG A 99 -17.28 -0.41 20.92
N GLU A 100 -17.83 0.78 20.77
CA GLU A 100 -18.78 1.12 19.70
C GLU A 100 -18.21 0.94 18.28
N ILE A 101 -16.90 1.09 18.08
CA ILE A 101 -16.29 0.90 16.74
C ILE A 101 -16.30 -0.56 16.31
N PHE A 102 -16.31 -1.48 17.29
CA PHE A 102 -16.29 -2.92 17.05
C PHE A 102 -17.68 -3.47 16.69
N ILE A 103 -18.74 -2.69 16.90
CA ILE A 103 -20.14 -3.06 16.61
C ILE A 103 -20.61 -2.37 15.32
N THR A 104 -19.69 -2.00 14.42
CA THR A 104 -20.08 -1.34 13.17
C THR A 104 -21.00 -2.24 12.33
N ARG A 105 -22.24 -1.78 12.10
CA ARG A 105 -23.17 -2.45 11.18
C ARG A 105 -22.78 -2.29 9.71
N LYS A 106 -21.90 -1.32 9.42
CA LYS A 106 -21.44 -1.02 8.06
C LYS A 106 -20.21 -1.86 7.72
N LYS A 107 -20.43 -2.96 6.99
CA LYS A 107 -19.35 -3.84 6.51
C LYS A 107 -18.29 -3.09 5.71
N GLU A 108 -18.69 -2.11 4.89
CA GLU A 108 -17.82 -1.25 4.09
C GLU A 108 -16.72 -0.50 4.89
N ASN A 109 -16.96 -0.22 6.17
CA ASN A 109 -16.02 0.52 7.03
C ASN A 109 -15.09 -0.41 7.82
N ALA A 110 -15.45 -1.69 7.97
CA ALA A 110 -14.75 -2.62 8.83
C ALA A 110 -13.29 -2.87 8.39
N PRO A 111 -12.93 -2.99 7.08
CA PRO A 111 -11.55 -3.19 6.67
C PRO A 111 -10.64 -2.04 7.11
N MET A 112 -11.08 -0.79 6.90
CA MET A 112 -10.30 0.39 7.30
C MET A 112 -10.12 0.48 8.83
N ILE A 113 -11.14 0.12 9.61
CA ILE A 113 -11.06 0.11 11.07
C ILE A 113 -10.10 -0.99 11.57
N ILE A 114 -10.19 -2.20 10.99
CA ILE A 114 -9.29 -3.32 11.32
C ILE A 114 -7.86 -2.97 10.95
N HIS A 115 -7.64 -2.39 9.77
CA HIS A 115 -6.35 -1.92 9.30
C HIS A 115 -5.73 -0.94 10.30
N GLU A 116 -6.50 0.08 10.69
CA GLU A 116 -6.05 1.11 11.64
C GLU A 116 -5.68 0.50 13.00
N LEU A 117 -6.50 -0.43 13.52
CA LEU A 117 -6.24 -1.14 14.77
C LEU A 117 -4.94 -1.96 14.68
N LEU A 118 -4.82 -2.82 13.67
CA LEU A 118 -3.64 -3.67 13.48
C LEU A 118 -2.36 -2.84 13.30
N HIS A 119 -2.44 -1.75 12.55
CA HIS A 119 -1.31 -0.86 12.31
C HIS A 119 -0.82 -0.21 13.61
N HIS A 120 -1.72 0.32 14.43
CA HIS A 120 -1.33 0.92 15.71
C HIS A 120 -0.78 -0.12 16.70
N ILE A 121 -1.31 -1.35 16.70
CA ILE A 121 -0.75 -2.44 17.50
C ILE A 121 0.67 -2.74 17.01
N PHE A 122 0.87 -2.89 15.70
CA PHE A 122 2.20 -3.14 15.14
C PHE A 122 3.19 -2.06 15.58
N GLN A 123 2.83 -0.78 15.40
CA GLN A 123 3.66 0.35 15.82
C GLN A 123 3.99 0.32 17.32
N LEU A 124 3.02 -0.01 18.17
CA LEU A 124 3.20 -0.12 19.61
C LEU A 124 4.26 -1.18 19.95
N PHE A 125 4.19 -2.34 19.32
CA PHE A 125 5.13 -3.43 19.57
C PHE A 125 6.47 -3.28 18.82
N SER A 126 6.61 -2.34 17.89
CA SER A 126 7.87 -2.11 17.17
C SER A 126 8.82 -1.13 17.87
N LYS A 127 8.41 -0.45 18.95
CA LYS A 127 9.19 0.61 19.59
C LYS A 127 9.29 0.42 21.10
N ASN A 128 10.49 0.59 21.65
CA ASN A 128 10.74 0.69 23.10
C ASN A 128 10.17 -0.47 23.94
N LEU A 129 10.20 -1.68 23.40
CA LEU A 129 9.77 -2.90 24.10
C LEU A 129 10.53 -3.06 25.42
N PRO A 130 9.89 -3.65 26.46
CA PRO A 130 10.54 -3.81 27.74
C PRO A 130 11.78 -4.68 27.59
N GLN A 131 12.94 -4.19 28.03
CA GLN A 131 14.08 -5.06 28.29
C GLN A 131 13.71 -5.93 29.50
N GLY A 132 13.67 -7.25 29.34
CA GLY A 132 13.38 -8.15 30.46
C GLY A 132 12.56 -9.40 30.08
N PRO A 133 11.58 -9.79 30.90
CA PRO A 133 11.09 -11.18 30.99
C PRO A 133 10.17 -11.63 29.85
N TRP A 134 9.96 -10.80 28.84
CA TRP A 134 9.13 -11.21 27.71
C TRP A 134 9.89 -12.14 26.79
N ASN A 135 9.23 -13.20 26.32
CA ASN A 135 9.83 -14.15 25.39
C ASN A 135 10.05 -13.48 24.01
N PRO A 136 11.30 -13.28 23.57
CA PRO A 136 11.60 -12.53 22.34
C PRO A 136 11.07 -13.24 21.09
N SER A 137 11.10 -14.57 21.04
CA SER A 137 10.55 -15.33 19.93
C SER A 137 9.03 -15.15 19.80
N CYS A 138 8.31 -15.01 20.93
CA CYS A 138 6.88 -14.74 20.90
C CYS A 138 6.58 -13.32 20.37
N ILE A 139 7.41 -12.33 20.75
CA ILE A 139 7.30 -10.97 20.24
C ILE A 139 7.52 -10.95 18.72
N GLU A 140 8.60 -11.56 18.25
CA GLU A 140 8.95 -11.59 16.83
C GLU A 140 7.84 -12.26 16.00
N LYS A 141 7.37 -13.44 16.44
CA LYS A 141 6.24 -14.13 15.78
C LYS A 141 4.97 -13.29 15.78
N PHE A 142 4.75 -12.52 16.84
CA PHE A 142 3.59 -11.64 16.95
C PHE A 142 3.68 -10.44 16.00
N GLN A 143 4.84 -9.79 15.92
CA GLN A 143 5.10 -8.70 14.97
C GLN A 143 4.99 -9.19 13.52
N ASN A 144 5.59 -10.34 13.19
CA ASN A 144 5.49 -10.96 11.87
C ASN A 144 4.04 -11.34 11.54
N GLY A 145 3.30 -11.88 12.51
CA GLY A 145 1.88 -12.18 12.37
C GLY A 145 1.05 -10.92 12.08
N LEU A 146 1.28 -9.84 12.81
CA LEU A 146 0.62 -8.54 12.59
C LEU A 146 0.91 -7.99 11.20
N HIS A 147 2.18 -7.98 10.80
CA HIS A 147 2.59 -7.51 9.48
C HIS A 147 1.91 -8.31 8.37
N TRP A 148 1.91 -9.64 8.49
CA TRP A 148 1.22 -10.52 7.54
C TRP A 148 -0.30 -10.27 7.50
N GLN A 149 -0.94 -10.07 8.66
CA GLN A 149 -2.38 -9.75 8.75
C GLN A 149 -2.72 -8.44 8.04
N ILE A 150 -1.90 -7.39 8.24
CA ILE A 150 -2.05 -6.10 7.55
C ILE A 150 -1.92 -6.29 6.04
N GLU A 151 -0.88 -6.98 5.57
CA GLU A 151 -0.69 -7.22 4.14
C GLU A 151 -1.87 -7.98 3.51
N GLN A 152 -2.41 -9.00 4.20
CA GLN A 152 -3.56 -9.74 3.66
C GLN A 152 -4.80 -8.85 3.55
N LEU A 153 -5.02 -7.99 4.55
CA LEU A 153 -6.14 -7.06 4.56
C LEU A 153 -6.01 -6.02 3.43
N GLU A 154 -4.81 -5.48 3.20
CA GLU A 154 -4.52 -4.55 2.11
C GLU A 154 -4.65 -5.20 0.73
N LYS A 155 -4.16 -6.44 0.57
CA LYS A 155 -4.31 -7.21 -0.68
C LYS A 155 -5.78 -7.46 -0.99
N CYS A 156 -6.60 -7.72 0.01
CA CYS A 156 -8.02 -8.06 -0.18
C CYS A 156 -8.96 -6.87 -0.29
N PHE A 157 -8.75 -5.83 0.51
CA PHE A 157 -9.68 -4.71 0.62
C PHE A 157 -9.05 -3.37 0.22
N GLY A 158 -7.89 -3.39 -0.43
CA GLY A 158 -7.15 -2.17 -0.80
C GLY A 158 -7.99 -1.22 -1.64
N GLY A 159 -8.76 -1.74 -2.60
CA GLY A 159 -9.66 -0.94 -3.43
C GLY A 159 -10.79 -0.29 -2.63
N GLU A 160 -11.45 -1.06 -1.77
CA GLU A 160 -12.54 -0.59 -0.91
C GLU A 160 -12.04 0.44 0.10
N MET A 161 -10.87 0.22 0.70
CA MET A 161 -10.25 1.17 1.63
C MET A 161 -9.86 2.47 0.94
N GLN A 162 -9.33 2.41 -0.28
CA GLN A 162 -9.05 3.61 -1.08
C GLN A 162 -10.33 4.37 -1.41
N GLN A 163 -11.40 3.68 -1.79
CA GLN A 163 -12.69 4.30 -2.10
C GLN A 163 -13.35 4.91 -0.85
N ALA A 164 -13.28 4.22 0.29
CA ALA A 164 -13.77 4.71 1.57
C ALA A 164 -12.99 5.96 2.03
N THR A 165 -11.69 6.01 1.75
CA THR A 165 -10.84 7.17 2.01
C THR A 165 -11.21 8.37 1.13
N ARG A 166 -11.49 8.16 -0.16
CA ARG A 166 -11.90 9.25 -1.06
C ARG A 166 -13.23 9.88 -0.68
N ASN A 167 -14.19 9.05 -0.27
CA ASN A 167 -15.55 9.50 0.06
C ASN A 167 -15.74 9.84 1.54
N TRP A 168 -14.69 9.70 2.34
CA TRP A 168 -14.56 9.93 3.77
C TRP A 168 -15.89 10.18 4.50
N LYS A 169 -16.73 9.13 4.59
CA LYS A 169 -18.04 9.24 5.23
C LYS A 169 -17.82 9.69 6.67
N ASN A 170 -18.53 10.74 7.13
CA ASN A 170 -18.33 11.33 8.46
C ASN A 170 -18.25 10.30 9.61
N GLY A 171 -19.03 9.21 9.54
CA GLY A 171 -18.97 8.12 10.53
C GLY A 171 -17.67 7.30 10.53
N LEU A 172 -17.04 7.08 9.37
CA LEU A 172 -15.75 6.39 9.27
C LEU A 172 -14.63 7.25 9.88
N LEU A 173 -14.60 8.56 9.56
CA LEU A 173 -13.66 9.51 10.16
C LEU A 173 -13.65 9.41 11.68
N GLN A 174 -14.85 9.50 12.27
CA GLN A 174 -15.03 9.52 13.71
C GLN A 174 -14.53 8.23 14.34
N ASN A 175 -14.77 7.08 13.70
CA ASN A 175 -14.27 5.80 14.18
C ASN A 175 -12.73 5.73 14.13
N ILE A 176 -12.11 6.17 13.03
CA ILE A 176 -10.64 6.24 12.92
C ILE A 176 -10.04 7.16 13.97
N LEU A 177 -10.64 8.34 14.19
CA LEU A 177 -10.18 9.26 15.25
C LEU A 177 -10.31 8.64 16.65
N LYS A 178 -11.36 7.85 16.91
CA LYS A 178 -11.51 7.12 18.18
C LYS A 178 -10.42 6.08 18.37
N VAL A 179 -10.05 5.34 17.32
CA VAL A 179 -8.92 4.39 17.34
C VAL A 179 -7.63 5.13 17.67
N LYS A 180 -7.32 6.21 16.95
CA LYS A 180 -6.11 7.01 17.19
C LYS A 180 -6.03 7.52 18.62
N LYS A 181 -7.12 8.12 19.14
CA LYS A 181 -7.19 8.61 20.52
C LYS A 181 -6.99 7.48 21.54
N TYR A 182 -7.50 6.30 21.27
CA TYR A 182 -7.32 5.14 22.14
C TYR A 182 -5.84 4.71 22.23
N PHE A 183 -5.15 4.57 21.10
CA PHE A 183 -3.72 4.24 21.10
C PHE A 183 -2.84 5.38 21.62
N GLN A 184 -3.21 6.64 21.39
CA GLN A 184 -2.53 7.78 22.00
C GLN A 184 -2.56 7.71 23.53
N ARG A 185 -3.68 7.31 24.16
CA ARG A 185 -3.75 7.11 25.61
C ARG A 185 -2.80 6.02 26.09
N ILE A 186 -2.69 4.92 25.34
CA ILE A 186 -1.76 3.82 25.66
C ILE A 186 -0.31 4.28 25.55
N SER A 187 0.06 4.93 24.45
CA SER A 187 1.42 5.46 24.27
C SER A 187 1.78 6.51 25.31
N HIS A 188 0.84 7.39 25.66
CA HIS A 188 1.04 8.38 26.71
C HIS A 188 1.28 7.72 28.07
N PHE A 189 0.44 6.76 28.46
CA PHE A 189 0.62 5.99 29.69
C PHE A 189 1.98 5.28 29.76
N LEU A 190 2.41 4.63 28.67
CA LEU A 190 3.73 4.00 28.61
C LEU A 190 4.85 5.02 28.81
N ASN A 191 4.73 6.21 28.21
CA ASN A 191 5.71 7.28 28.37
C ASN A 191 5.72 7.84 29.80
N GLU A 192 4.57 8.14 30.40
CA GLU A 192 4.45 8.62 31.78
C GLU A 192 5.03 7.63 32.79
N LYS A 193 4.91 6.33 32.51
CA LYS A 193 5.45 5.25 33.33
C LYS A 193 6.88 4.85 32.94
N ASN A 194 7.56 5.64 32.11
CA ASN A 194 8.93 5.40 31.65
C ASN A 194 9.15 4.00 31.08
N TYR A 195 8.16 3.46 30.37
CA TYR A 195 8.21 2.13 29.76
C TYR A 195 8.58 1.02 30.76
N SER A 196 8.16 1.16 32.02
CA SER A 196 8.42 0.18 33.06
C SER A 196 7.82 -1.19 32.72
N ARG A 197 8.36 -2.27 33.31
CA ARG A 197 7.79 -3.62 33.18
C ARG A 197 6.28 -3.64 33.44
N CYS A 198 5.80 -2.99 34.50
CA CYS A 198 4.38 -3.01 34.86
C CYS A 198 3.50 -2.23 33.89
N SER A 199 4.00 -1.13 33.32
CA SER A 199 3.29 -0.41 32.25
C SER A 199 3.14 -1.28 30.99
N TRP A 200 4.19 -2.01 30.61
CA TRP A 200 4.14 -2.93 29.49
C TRP A 200 3.23 -4.14 29.73
N GLU A 201 3.23 -4.71 30.94
CA GLU A 201 2.27 -5.76 31.30
C GLU A 201 0.82 -5.27 31.23
N THR A 202 0.59 -4.02 31.65
CA THR A 202 -0.73 -3.38 31.58
C THR A 202 -1.15 -3.16 30.13
N ALA A 203 -0.26 -2.63 29.29
CA ALA A 203 -0.50 -2.48 27.85
C ALA A 203 -0.75 -3.84 27.18
N ARG A 204 0.04 -4.88 27.48
CA ARG A 204 -0.16 -6.24 26.95
C ARG A 204 -1.53 -6.80 27.29
N MET A 205 -2.01 -6.60 28.52
CA MET A 205 -3.36 -7.01 28.91
C MET A 205 -4.45 -6.26 28.15
N GLU A 206 -4.25 -4.96 27.91
CA GLU A 206 -5.16 -4.19 27.09
C GLU A 206 -5.15 -4.66 25.62
N MET A 207 -3.98 -5.01 25.08
CA MET A 207 -3.88 -5.57 23.72
C MET A 207 -4.62 -6.90 23.62
N ARG A 208 -4.54 -7.77 24.63
CA ARG A 208 -5.35 -9.00 24.67
C ARG A 208 -6.85 -8.69 24.58
N ARG A 209 -7.34 -7.69 25.33
CA ARG A 209 -8.74 -7.25 25.24
C ARG A 209 -9.07 -6.71 23.86
N CYS A 210 -8.20 -5.88 23.28
CA CYS A 210 -8.37 -5.33 21.94
C CYS A 210 -8.52 -6.43 20.89
N PHE A 211 -7.72 -7.49 20.95
CA PHE A 211 -7.82 -8.62 20.03
C PHE A 211 -9.12 -9.41 20.17
N LEU A 212 -9.69 -9.53 21.38
CA LEU A 212 -11.01 -10.15 21.55
C LEU A 212 -12.10 -9.39 20.80
N PHE A 213 -12.04 -8.06 20.79
CA PHE A 213 -12.97 -7.25 19.99
C PHE A 213 -12.63 -7.28 18.49
N LEU A 214 -11.35 -7.34 18.13
CA LEU A 214 -10.91 -7.44 16.74
C LEU A 214 -11.42 -8.73 16.08
N ASP A 215 -11.45 -9.84 16.82
CA ASP A 215 -12.02 -11.12 16.36
C ASP A 215 -13.47 -10.97 15.88
N HIS A 216 -14.27 -10.18 16.59
CA HIS A 216 -15.65 -9.91 16.20
C HIS A 216 -15.73 -9.13 14.88
N LEU A 217 -14.89 -8.11 14.70
CA LEU A 217 -14.82 -7.35 13.44
C LEU A 217 -14.35 -8.20 12.27
N LEU A 218 -13.34 -9.06 12.48
CA LEU A 218 -12.81 -9.94 11.44
C LEU A 218 -13.84 -10.97 10.98
N LYS A 219 -14.62 -11.53 11.92
CA LYS A 219 -15.75 -12.42 11.58
C LYS A 219 -16.81 -11.70 10.77
N ASN A 220 -17.09 -10.43 11.06
CA ASN A 220 -18.04 -9.63 10.29
C ASN A 220 -17.57 -9.32 8.85
N LEU A 221 -16.27 -9.42 8.56
CA LEU A 221 -15.72 -9.31 7.20
C LEU A 221 -15.78 -10.63 6.42
N GLN A 222 -15.71 -11.76 7.11
CA GLN A 222 -15.70 -13.09 6.50
C GLN A 222 -17.11 -13.63 6.21
N ASN A 223 -18.12 -13.10 6.90
CA ASN A 223 -19.55 -13.35 6.69
C ASN A 223 -20.17 -12.28 5.78
#